data_AF-A0A7V9J374-F1
#
_entry.id   AF-A0A7V9J374-F1
#
_cell.length_a   1.000
_cell.length_b   1.000
_cell.length_c   1.000
_cell.angle_alpha   90.00
_cell.angle_beta   90.00
_cell.angle_gamma   90.00
#
_symmetry.space_group_name_H-M   'P 1'
#
loop_
_entity.id
_entity.type
_entity.pdbx_description
1 polymer ?
#
loop_
_entity_poly.entity_id
_entity_poly.type
_entity_poly.pdbx_seq_one_letter_code
_entity_poly.pdbx_strand_id
1 'polypeptide(L)'
;MSESQNYFDAEIGLKQARRYLRAGGYLLIAGMFRKDSSPDFRAIPNVKRDYLEKAAKNGFIMLEIRDITRHVLPTIQIVNNTRLLHLEPSFDLAQRYLKASMPLKLKLLKLLFRKQIKELAELASYYARRTDPALFAAQAEYLIVLLQAQCLPAKSDAGSA
;
A
#
# COMPACT_ATOMS: atom_id res chain seq x y z
N MET A 1 -11.29 -10.95 2.44
CA MET A 1 -10.72 -9.59 2.38
C MET A 1 -9.79 -9.54 1.17
N SER A 2 -10.01 -8.64 0.21
CA SER A 2 -9.34 -8.71 -1.10
C SER A 2 -8.08 -7.85 -1.23
N GLU A 3 -7.69 -7.08 -0.20
CA GLU A 3 -6.57 -6.11 -0.22
C GLU A 3 -5.33 -6.55 0.56
N SER A 4 -5.31 -7.81 1.02
CA SER A 4 -4.31 -8.28 1.97
C SER A 4 -2.90 -8.38 1.38
N GLN A 5 -2.75 -8.38 0.05
CA GLN A 5 -1.45 -8.50 -0.63
C GLN A 5 -0.48 -7.35 -0.29
N ASN A 6 -0.97 -6.24 0.23
CA ASN A 6 -0.14 -5.11 0.64
C ASN A 6 0.44 -5.25 2.06
N TYR A 7 0.11 -6.31 2.79
CA TYR A 7 0.63 -6.57 4.13
C TYR A 7 1.68 -7.68 4.20
N PHE A 8 1.88 -8.42 3.11
CA PHE A 8 2.83 -9.52 3.04
C PHE A 8 3.83 -9.28 1.92
N ASP A 9 5.00 -9.89 2.04
CA ASP A 9 5.93 -9.96 0.91
C ASP A 9 5.28 -10.68 -0.28
N ALA A 10 5.40 -10.07 -1.47
CA ALA A 10 4.74 -10.56 -2.67
C ALA A 10 5.23 -11.97 -3.07
N GLU A 11 6.53 -12.24 -2.96
CA GLU A 11 7.11 -13.53 -3.33
C GLU A 11 6.59 -14.63 -2.40
N ILE A 12 6.61 -14.37 -1.09
CA ILE A 12 6.07 -15.30 -0.09
C ILE A 12 4.57 -15.55 -0.34
N GLY A 13 3.79 -14.48 -0.53
CA GLY A 13 2.35 -14.58 -0.76
C GLY A 13 2.00 -15.38 -2.02
N LEU A 14 2.65 -15.08 -3.14
CA LEU A 14 2.43 -15.75 -4.42
C LEU A 14 2.86 -17.22 -4.37
N LYS A 15 4.01 -17.52 -3.75
CA LYS A 15 4.48 -18.90 -3.57
C LYS A 15 3.50 -19.74 -2.74
N GLN A 16 2.97 -19.20 -1.64
CA GLN A 16 1.97 -19.91 -0.84
C GLN A 16 0.65 -20.06 -1.60
N ALA A 17 0.18 -19.02 -2.27
CA ALA A 17 -1.03 -19.12 -3.08
C ALA A 17 -0.88 -20.20 -4.17
N ARG A 18 0.28 -20.27 -4.83
CA ARG A 18 0.57 -21.30 -5.81
C ARG A 18 0.56 -22.70 -5.19
N ARG A 19 1.13 -22.88 -4.00
CA ARG A 19 1.17 -24.17 -3.30
C ARG A 19 -0.23 -24.74 -3.03
N TYR A 20 -1.19 -23.89 -2.67
CA TYR A 20 -2.53 -24.32 -2.30
C TYR A 20 -3.52 -24.36 -3.48
N LEU A 21 -3.23 -23.66 -4.57
CA LEU A 21 -4.06 -23.69 -5.77
C LEU A 21 -3.77 -24.92 -6.64
N ARG A 22 -4.83 -25.64 -7.00
CA ARG A 22 -4.78 -26.66 -8.06
C ARG A 22 -4.42 -26.02 -9.40
N ALA A 23 -3.87 -26.83 -10.32
CA ALA A 23 -3.69 -26.41 -11.70
C ALA A 23 -5.02 -25.93 -12.32
N GLY A 24 -4.97 -24.82 -13.05
CA GLY A 24 -6.15 -24.15 -13.60
C GLY A 24 -6.98 -23.36 -12.58
N GLY A 25 -6.63 -23.40 -11.29
CA GLY A 25 -7.26 -22.59 -10.24
C GLY A 25 -6.93 -21.11 -10.38
N TYR A 26 -7.79 -20.26 -9.82
CA TYR A 26 -7.71 -18.81 -9.99
C TYR A 26 -7.30 -18.11 -8.69
N LEU A 27 -6.52 -17.03 -8.82
CA LEU A 27 -6.19 -16.09 -7.76
C LEU A 27 -6.68 -14.70 -8.18
N LEU A 28 -7.64 -14.15 -7.44
CA LEU A 28 -8.13 -12.80 -7.62
C LEU A 28 -7.49 -11.89 -6.57
N ILE A 29 -6.87 -10.81 -7.01
CA ILE A 29 -6.24 -9.80 -6.16
C ILE A 29 -6.94 -8.47 -6.42
N ALA A 30 -7.25 -7.71 -5.36
CA ALA A 30 -7.73 -6.35 -5.50
C ALA A 30 -6.93 -5.43 -4.60
N GLY A 31 -6.26 -4.41 -5.12
CA GLY A 31 -5.71 -3.38 -4.26
C GLY A 31 -4.68 -2.50 -4.91
N MET A 32 -3.98 -1.77 -4.06
CA MET A 32 -3.10 -0.69 -4.48
C MET A 32 -1.76 -1.22 -4.98
N PHE A 33 -1.31 -0.64 -6.09
CA PHE A 33 0.02 -0.82 -6.65
C PHE A 33 0.61 0.54 -6.94
N ARG A 34 1.93 0.69 -6.75
CA ARG A 34 2.64 1.83 -7.32
C ARG A 34 2.82 1.63 -8.82
N LYS A 35 2.71 2.73 -9.58
CA LYS A 35 3.01 2.74 -11.01
C LYS A 35 4.50 2.49 -11.25
N ASP A 36 5.33 3.18 -10.47
CA ASP A 36 6.80 3.13 -10.56
C ASP A 36 7.48 2.99 -9.20
N SER A 37 8.79 2.73 -9.19
CA SER A 37 9.62 2.59 -7.98
C SER A 37 9.94 3.92 -7.27
N SER A 38 9.09 4.93 -7.42
CA SER A 38 9.26 6.26 -6.82
C SER A 38 9.37 6.20 -5.28
N PRO A 39 10.12 7.12 -4.65
CA PRO A 39 10.08 7.32 -3.20
C PRO A 39 8.69 7.66 -2.66
N ASP A 40 7.84 8.23 -3.51
CA ASP A 40 6.46 8.51 -3.14
C ASP A 40 5.66 7.22 -2.98
N PHE A 41 4.70 7.25 -2.05
CA PHE A 41 3.82 6.11 -1.76
C PHE A 41 4.54 4.82 -1.34
N ARG A 42 5.77 4.86 -0.83
CA ARG A 42 6.54 3.66 -0.37
C ARG A 42 5.80 2.67 0.54
N ALA A 43 4.83 3.11 1.36
CA ALA A 43 4.01 2.19 2.16
C ALA A 43 3.00 1.37 1.33
N ILE A 44 2.89 1.60 0.01
CA ILE A 44 2.37 0.62 -0.95
C ILE A 44 3.58 -0.22 -1.40
N PRO A 45 3.76 -1.43 -0.86
CA PRO A 45 5.00 -2.19 -1.08
C PRO A 45 5.15 -2.61 -2.53
N ASN A 46 4.03 -2.95 -3.18
CA ASN A 46 4.01 -3.57 -4.49
C ASN A 46 4.07 -2.52 -5.61
N VAL A 47 5.07 -2.64 -6.48
CA VAL A 47 5.09 -1.98 -7.79
C VAL A 47 4.44 -2.93 -8.80
N LYS A 48 3.50 -2.43 -9.62
CA LYS A 48 2.68 -3.26 -10.53
C LYS A 48 3.53 -4.23 -11.35
N ARG A 49 4.54 -3.72 -12.05
CA ARG A 49 5.40 -4.51 -12.95
C ARG A 49 6.11 -5.65 -12.18
N ASP A 50 6.79 -5.31 -11.09
CA ASP A 50 7.54 -6.26 -10.28
C ASP A 50 6.63 -7.36 -9.68
N TYR A 51 5.44 -6.98 -9.22
CA TYR A 51 4.47 -7.95 -8.70
C TYR A 51 4.02 -8.96 -9.76
N LEU A 52 3.73 -8.50 -10.98
CA LEU A 52 3.32 -9.37 -12.09
C LEU A 52 4.47 -10.27 -12.56
N GLU A 53 5.71 -9.76 -12.58
CA GLU A 53 6.90 -10.57 -12.87
C GLU A 53 7.09 -11.68 -11.83
N LYS A 54 6.92 -11.38 -10.54
CA LYS A 54 6.95 -12.38 -9.46
C LYS A 54 5.84 -13.40 -9.60
N ALA A 55 4.63 -12.97 -9.99
CA ALA A 55 3.51 -13.88 -10.21
C ALA A 55 3.80 -14.85 -11.35
N ALA A 56 4.33 -14.36 -12.47
CA ALA A 56 4.74 -15.21 -13.60
C ALA A 56 5.82 -16.22 -13.19
N LYS A 57 6.86 -15.78 -12.45
CA LYS A 57 7.92 -16.65 -11.92
C LYS A 57 7.38 -17.74 -10.97
N ASN A 58 6.30 -17.45 -10.25
CA ASN A 58 5.62 -18.39 -9.36
C ASN A 58 4.57 -19.26 -10.08
N GLY A 59 4.59 -19.32 -11.41
CA GLY A 59 3.74 -20.22 -12.19
C GLY A 59 2.28 -19.76 -12.28
N PHE A 60 2.05 -18.44 -12.32
CA PHE A 60 0.77 -17.86 -12.67
C PHE A 60 0.76 -17.31 -14.10
N ILE A 61 -0.39 -17.37 -14.75
CA ILE A 61 -0.70 -16.64 -15.99
C ILE A 61 -1.63 -15.50 -15.61
N MET A 62 -1.30 -14.29 -16.05
CA MET A 62 -2.20 -13.14 -15.93
C MET A 62 -3.29 -13.23 -17.00
N LEU A 63 -4.55 -13.30 -16.56
CA LEU A 63 -5.71 -13.36 -17.45
C LEU A 63 -6.35 -12.00 -17.67
N GLU A 64 -6.48 -11.21 -16.60
CA GLU A 64 -7.11 -9.90 -16.65
C GLU A 64 -6.44 -8.95 -15.66
N ILE A 65 -6.30 -7.68 -16.07
CA ILE A 65 -6.04 -6.55 -15.18
C ILE A 65 -7.10 -5.50 -15.46
N ARG A 66 -7.78 -5.05 -14.41
CA ARG A 66 -8.74 -3.97 -14.46
C ARG A 66 -8.35 -2.86 -13.50
N ASP A 67 -8.13 -1.67 -14.05
CA ASP A 67 -7.91 -0.46 -13.25
C ASP A 67 -9.27 0.07 -12.76
N ILE A 68 -9.44 0.06 -11.44
CA ILE A 68 -10.63 0.60 -10.77
C ILE A 68 -10.31 1.85 -9.94
N THR A 69 -9.14 2.48 -10.16
CA THR A 69 -8.68 3.67 -9.42
C THR A 69 -9.76 4.73 -9.35
N ARG A 70 -10.42 5.04 -10.48
CA ARG A 70 -11.52 6.03 -10.54
C ARG A 70 -12.68 5.72 -9.59
N HIS A 71 -12.99 4.44 -9.38
CA HIS A 71 -14.05 4.00 -8.46
C HIS A 71 -13.62 4.07 -7.00
N VAL A 72 -12.31 4.05 -6.72
CA VAL A 72 -11.73 4.10 -5.36
C VAL A 72 -11.37 5.53 -4.95
N LEU A 73 -11.14 6.45 -5.89
CA LEU A 73 -10.84 7.85 -5.59
C LEU A 73 -11.84 8.53 -4.64
N PRO A 74 -13.17 8.27 -4.72
CA PRO A 74 -14.11 8.81 -3.72
C PRO A 74 -13.77 8.39 -2.28
N THR A 75 -13.31 7.15 -2.06
CA THR A 75 -12.86 6.69 -0.74
C THR A 75 -11.63 7.45 -0.27
N ILE A 76 -10.66 7.69 -1.15
CA ILE A 76 -9.47 8.50 -0.86
C ILE A 76 -9.86 9.95 -0.55
N GLN A 77 -10.81 10.51 -1.30
CA GLN A 77 -11.34 11.86 -1.08
C GLN A 77 -11.99 12.01 0.29
N ILE A 78 -12.75 11.01 0.77
CA ILE A 78 -13.35 11.03 2.10
C ILE A 78 -12.27 11.13 3.18
N VAL A 79 -11.20 10.35 3.07
CA VAL A 79 -10.07 10.40 4.00
C VAL A 79 -9.36 11.77 3.93
N ASN A 80 -9.14 12.30 2.72
CA ASN A 80 -8.56 13.63 2.51
C ASN A 80 -9.38 14.72 3.19
N ASN A 81 -10.70 14.72 2.96
CA ASN A 81 -11.62 15.69 3.53
C ASN A 81 -11.65 15.57 5.06
N THR A 82 -11.63 14.35 5.59
CA THR A 82 -11.56 14.14 7.04
C THR A 82 -10.30 14.74 7.64
N ARG A 83 -9.15 14.61 6.95
CA ARG A 83 -7.90 15.25 7.35
C ARG A 83 -8.01 16.77 7.37
N LEU A 84 -8.47 17.36 6.26
CA LEU A 84 -8.52 18.80 6.07
C LEU A 84 -9.58 19.49 6.94
N LEU A 85 -10.75 18.87 7.12
CA LEU A 85 -11.89 19.48 7.81
C LEU A 85 -11.91 19.22 9.32
N HIS A 86 -11.27 18.14 9.77
CA HIS A 86 -11.34 17.73 11.18
C HIS A 86 -9.98 17.57 11.84
N LEU A 87 -9.06 16.80 11.24
CA LEU A 87 -7.78 16.51 11.90
C LEU A 87 -6.86 17.74 11.97
N GLU A 88 -6.62 18.40 10.83
CA GLU A 88 -5.74 19.58 10.77
C GLU A 88 -6.26 20.73 11.66
N PRO A 89 -7.55 21.11 11.63
CA PRO A 89 -8.09 22.12 12.54
C PRO A 89 -7.99 21.73 14.02
N SER A 90 -8.22 20.45 14.35
CA SER A 90 -8.11 19.96 15.73
C SER A 90 -6.67 20.07 16.24
N PHE A 91 -5.69 19.72 15.41
CA PHE A 91 -4.27 19.88 15.75
C PHE A 91 -3.88 21.35 15.89
N ASP A 92 -4.34 22.23 15.00
CA ASP A 92 -4.07 23.67 15.11
C ASP A 92 -4.66 24.25 16.41
N LEU A 93 -5.90 23.91 16.74
CA LEU A 93 -6.54 24.32 18.00
C LEU A 93 -5.73 23.85 19.22
N ALA A 94 -5.36 22.57 19.26
CA ALA A 94 -4.55 22.02 20.35
C ALA A 94 -3.20 22.73 20.47
N GLN A 95 -2.53 23.00 19.34
CA GLN A 95 -1.26 23.74 19.34
C GLN A 95 -1.42 25.17 19.85
N ARG A 96 -2.47 25.88 19.45
CA ARG A 96 -2.75 27.26 19.94
C ARG A 96 -3.02 27.26 21.44
N TYR A 97 -3.86 26.34 21.92
CA TYR A 97 -4.18 26.21 23.34
C TYR A 97 -2.93 25.93 24.20
N LEU A 98 -2.09 24.98 23.79
CA LEU A 98 -0.86 24.65 24.53
C LEU A 98 0.15 25.80 24.52
N LYS A 99 0.27 26.54 23.41
CA LYS A 99 1.14 27.73 23.33
C LYS A 99 0.66 28.83 24.28
N ALA A 100 -0.65 29.06 24.38
CA ALA A 100 -1.22 30.07 25.26
C ALA A 100 -1.11 29.68 26.74
N SER A 101 -1.41 28.42 27.06
CA SER A 101 -1.51 27.97 28.46
C SER A 101 -0.16 27.62 29.08
N MET A 102 0.79 27.08 28.30
CA MET A 102 2.03 26.52 28.84
C MET A 102 3.24 26.70 27.89
N PRO A 103 3.63 27.94 27.53
CA PRO A 103 4.66 28.20 26.52
C PRO A 103 6.03 27.62 26.88
N LEU A 104 6.45 27.70 28.14
CA LEU A 104 7.74 27.18 28.61
C LEU A 104 7.80 25.65 28.58
N LYS A 105 6.75 24.98 29.07
CA LYS A 105 6.66 23.51 29.07
C LYS A 105 6.62 22.96 27.64
N LEU A 106 5.92 23.64 26.73
CA LEU A 106 5.88 23.26 25.32
C LEU A 106 7.25 23.38 24.65
N LYS A 107 8.04 24.42 24.96
CA LYS A 107 9.42 24.55 24.46
C LYS A 107 10.31 23.40 24.96
N LEU A 108 10.21 23.05 26.24
CA LEU A 108 10.96 21.94 26.82
C LEU A 108 10.58 20.60 26.18
N LEU A 109 9.27 20.36 26.00
CA LEU A 109 8.77 19.15 25.34
C LEU A 109 9.29 19.04 23.90
N LYS A 110 9.26 20.15 23.15
CA LYS A 110 9.78 20.20 21.79
C LYS A 110 11.28 19.93 21.71
N LEU A 111 12.03 20.36 22.73
CA LEU A 111 13.47 20.11 22.82
C LEU A 111 13.74 18.63 23.13
N LEU A 112 13.06 18.08 24.14
CA LEU A 112 13.25 16.71 24.61
C LEU A 112 12.83 15.66 23.55
N PHE A 113 11.73 15.93 22.83
CA PHE A 113 11.16 15.03 21.82
C PHE A 113 11.37 15.52 20.39
N ARG A 114 12.42 16.30 20.15
CA ARG A 114 12.67 16.92 18.83
C ARG A 114 12.71 15.90 17.69
N LYS A 115 13.33 14.74 17.93
CA LYS A 115 13.46 13.66 16.93
C LYS A 115 12.09 13.07 16.60
N GLN A 116 11.31 12.72 17.61
CA GLN A 116 9.97 12.13 17.46
C GLN A 116 9.01 13.10 16.78
N ILE A 117 9.10 14.40 17.09
CA ILE A 117 8.30 15.44 16.43
C ILE A 117 8.66 15.53 14.94
N LYS A 118 9.95 15.44 14.60
CA LYS A 118 10.40 15.42 13.21
C LYS A 118 9.86 14.19 12.47
N GLU A 119 9.99 13.00 13.06
CA GLU A 119 9.46 11.75 12.50
C GLU A 119 7.93 11.82 12.32
N LEU A 120 7.21 12.38 13.28
CA LEU A 120 5.76 12.58 13.18
C LEU A 120 5.39 13.57 12.08
N ALA A 121 6.14 14.65 11.91
CA ALA A 121 5.93 15.62 10.83
C ALA A 121 6.19 15.01 9.45
N GLU A 122 7.22 14.17 9.31
CA GLU A 122 7.51 13.41 8.09
C GLU A 122 6.38 12.42 7.78
N LEU A 123 5.90 11.69 8.80
CA LEU A 123 4.78 10.76 8.68
C LEU A 123 3.47 11.47 8.29
N ALA A 124 3.17 12.60 8.93
CA ALA A 124 2.00 13.42 8.60
C ALA A 124 2.07 13.93 7.16
N SER A 125 3.23 14.42 6.73
CA SER A 125 3.46 14.87 5.35
C SER A 125 3.29 13.73 4.34
N TYR A 126 3.78 12.53 4.68
CA TYR A 126 3.59 11.33 3.87
C TYR A 126 2.10 10.98 3.72
N TYR A 127 1.34 10.93 4.81
CA TYR A 127 -0.08 10.62 4.76
C TYR A 127 -0.91 11.72 4.09
N ALA A 128 -0.52 12.99 4.24
CA ALA A 128 -1.16 14.10 3.53
C ALA A 128 -1.03 13.91 2.01
N ARG A 129 0.18 13.62 1.51
CA ARG A 129 0.38 13.29 0.09
C ARG A 129 -0.36 12.02 -0.32
N ARG A 130 -0.34 10.98 0.52
CA ARG A 130 -0.98 9.69 0.22
C ARG A 130 -2.49 9.80 0.04
N THR A 131 -3.10 10.67 0.83
CA THR A 131 -4.54 10.86 0.85
C THR A 131 -5.01 11.96 -0.09
N ASP A 132 -4.10 12.66 -0.78
CA ASP A 132 -4.45 13.55 -1.89
C ASP A 132 -4.87 12.71 -3.11
N PRO A 133 -6.12 12.84 -3.60
CA PRO A 133 -6.62 12.03 -4.72
C PRO A 133 -5.87 12.24 -6.04
N ALA A 134 -5.39 13.46 -6.30
CA ALA A 134 -4.67 13.78 -7.53
C ALA A 134 -3.26 13.16 -7.51
N LEU A 135 -2.55 13.29 -6.38
CA LEU A 135 -1.25 12.64 -6.20
C LEU A 135 -1.38 11.12 -6.18
N PHE A 136 -2.43 10.60 -5.54
CA PHE A 136 -2.72 9.16 -5.55
C PHE A 136 -2.91 8.67 -6.99
N ALA A 137 -3.79 9.31 -7.78
CA ALA A 137 -4.02 8.93 -9.18
C ALA A 137 -2.78 9.08 -10.07
N ALA A 138 -1.88 10.01 -9.74
CA ALA A 138 -0.64 10.21 -10.48
C ALA A 138 0.41 9.11 -10.21
N GLN A 139 0.49 8.59 -8.98
CA GLN A 139 1.60 7.74 -8.54
C GLN A 139 1.20 6.28 -8.25
N ALA A 140 -0.08 6.02 -8.01
CA ALA A 140 -0.62 4.72 -7.65
C ALA A 140 -1.84 4.36 -8.50
N GLU A 141 -2.13 3.07 -8.53
CA GLU A 141 -3.33 2.50 -9.17
C GLU A 141 -3.98 1.54 -8.18
N TYR A 142 -5.29 1.42 -8.26
CA TYR A 142 -6.03 0.36 -7.59
C TYR A 142 -6.52 -0.63 -8.64
N LEU A 143 -5.99 -1.84 -8.59
CA LEU A 143 -6.18 -2.84 -9.64
C LEU A 143 -6.93 -4.05 -9.11
N ILE A 144 -7.77 -4.61 -9.96
CA ILE A 144 -8.22 -6.00 -9.87
C ILE A 144 -7.34 -6.81 -10.83
N VAL A 145 -6.67 -7.83 -10.32
CA VAL A 145 -5.79 -8.72 -11.12
C VAL A 145 -6.32 -10.14 -10.98
N LEU A 146 -6.64 -10.76 -12.11
CA LEU A 146 -7.03 -12.17 -12.18
C LEU A 146 -5.85 -12.99 -12.73
N LEU A 147 -5.39 -13.92 -11.91
CA LEU A 147 -4.31 -14.85 -12.23
C LEU A 147 -4.84 -16.28 -12.27
N GLN A 148 -4.23 -17.13 -13.09
CA GLN A 148 -4.51 -18.56 -13.14
C GLN A 148 -3.23 -19.37 -12.88
N ALA A 149 -3.31 -20.36 -11.99
CA ALA A 149 -2.19 -21.24 -11.68
C ALA A 149 -1.93 -22.18 -12.87
N GLN A 150 -0.71 -22.15 -13.41
CA GLN A 150 -0.27 -23.04 -14.48
C GLN A 150 -0.23 -24.48 -14.02
N CYS A 151 -0.43 -25.42 -14.92
CA CYS A 151 -0.07 -26.81 -14.66
C CYS A 151 1.46 -26.87 -14.51
N LEU A 152 1.96 -27.21 -13.31
CA LEU A 152 3.40 -27.46 -13.19
C LEU A 152 3.70 -28.74 -13.96
N PRO A 153 4.79 -28.80 -14.75
CA PRO A 153 5.22 -30.07 -15.32
C PRO A 153 5.38 -31.07 -14.18
N ALA A 154 4.87 -32.29 -14.39
CA ALA A 154 5.10 -33.38 -13.44
C ALA A 154 6.60 -33.43 -13.15
N LYS A 155 6.99 -33.49 -11.87
CA LYS A 155 8.37 -33.77 -11.52
C LYS A 155 8.73 -35.06 -12.26
N SER A 156 9.66 -34.99 -13.20
CA SER A 156 10.28 -36.19 -13.74
C SER A 156 10.91 -36.88 -12.55
N ASP A 157 10.42 -38.06 -12.20
CA ASP A 157 11.05 -38.98 -11.27
C ASP A 157 12.40 -39.39 -11.87
N ALA A 158 13.40 -38.52 -11.70
CA ALA A 158 14.77 -38.80 -12.06
C ALA A 158 15.41 -39.56 -10.88
N GLY A 159 15.56 -40.87 -11.07
CA GLY A 159 16.58 -41.66 -10.37
C GLY A 159 16.07 -42.72 -9.41
N SER A 160 15.36 -43.72 -9.93
CA SER A 160 15.52 -45.09 -9.42
C SER A 160 16.60 -45.77 -10.27
N ALA A 161 17.82 -45.87 -9.74
CA ALA A 161 18.83 -46.86 -10.09
C ALA A 161 19.96 -46.79 -9.04
#